data_AF-A0A818UT74-F1
#
_entry.id   AF-A0A818UT74-F1
#
_cell.length_a   1.000
_cell.length_b   1.000
_cell.length_c   1.000
_cell.angle_alpha   90.00
_cell.angle_beta   90.00
_cell.angle_gamma   90.00
#
_symmetry.space_group_name_H-M   'P 1'
#
loop_
_entity.id
_entity.type
_entity.pdbx_description
1 polymer ?
#
loop_
_entity_poly.entity_id
_entity_poly.type
_entity_poly.pdbx_seq_one_letter_code
_entity_poly.pdbx_strand_id
1 'polypeptide(L)'
;MFIWDTQVLPVVDPLCSIRAYFYHSTIAWIHHSLILQAIERYCKIRRLKLLQTRTRQLCFILLQWLFDFTFVLPVFLTGNMKKLTIDNFCFVSLNTIPLVFYLAGISFLLSDIILSVIYKLLVRYVREVSLRVNGNYRLKMQRDLTMVHRIVLINVQLVVVGFPVLIFIILTAIRTDLLPNNTARILIMIMNSPLSVMLLILFWITPSLRRCLIDNWNQLKQLLGINKNRVQPLFSNHRY
;
A
#
# COMPACT_ATOMS: atom_id res chain seq x y z
N MET A 1 16.84 25.55 21.12
CA MET A 1 17.85 24.51 20.82
C MET A 1 17.16 23.18 21.01
N PHE A 2 16.82 22.49 19.92
CA PHE A 2 15.99 21.29 19.98
C PHE A 2 16.86 20.07 20.30
N ILE A 3 16.43 19.22 21.24
CA ILE A 3 17.13 18.01 21.73
C ILE A 3 17.36 16.95 20.62
N TRP A 4 16.86 17.18 19.40
CA TRP A 4 17.06 16.32 18.24
C TRP A 4 18.50 16.28 17.70
N ASP A 5 19.36 17.24 18.05
CA ASP A 5 20.75 17.27 17.56
C ASP A 5 21.60 16.12 18.11
N THR A 6 21.21 15.46 19.20
CA THR A 6 21.99 14.34 19.76
C THR A 6 21.72 13.00 19.08
N GLN A 7 20.68 12.90 18.25
CA GLN A 7 20.28 11.63 17.60
C GLN A 7 20.40 11.63 16.08
N VAL A 8 20.86 12.73 15.50
CA VAL A 8 21.02 12.84 14.05
C VAL A 8 22.45 13.27 13.76
N LEU A 9 23.25 12.34 13.23
CA LEU A 9 24.61 12.66 12.82
C LEU A 9 24.57 13.76 11.75
N PRO A 10 25.37 14.84 11.88
CA PRO A 10 25.42 15.93 10.89
C PRO A 10 26.02 15.50 9.55
N VAL A 11 26.55 14.28 9.46
CA VAL A 11 27.11 13.72 8.22
C VAL A 11 25.95 13.27 7.32
N VAL A 12 25.73 14.03 6.24
CA VAL A 12 24.82 13.64 5.16
C VAL A 12 25.44 12.48 4.41
N ASP A 13 25.00 11.26 4.74
CA ASP A 13 25.33 10.07 3.95
C ASP A 13 24.46 10.08 2.68
N PRO A 14 25.04 10.28 1.48
CA PRO A 14 24.26 10.37 0.24
C PRO A 14 23.46 9.09 -0.05
N LEU A 15 23.97 7.93 0.35
CA LEU A 15 23.25 6.66 0.20
C LEU A 15 22.02 6.63 1.11
N CYS A 16 22.12 7.23 2.29
CA CYS A 16 21.00 7.33 3.21
C CYS A 16 19.88 8.21 2.65
N SER A 17 20.23 9.38 2.10
CA SER A 17 19.26 10.28 1.46
C SER A 17 18.57 9.63 0.27
N ILE A 18 19.32 8.90 -0.56
CA ILE A 18 18.77 8.16 -1.71
C ILE A 18 17.80 7.06 -1.24
N ARG A 19 18.17 6.30 -0.20
CA ARG A 19 17.30 5.25 0.37
C ARG A 19 15.99 5.84 0.92
N ALA A 20 16.07 6.94 1.67
CA ALA A 20 14.90 7.63 2.20
C ALA A 20 14.00 8.16 1.07
N TYR A 21 14.59 8.75 0.03
CA TYR A 21 13.86 9.20 -1.15
C TYR A 21 13.06 8.06 -1.79
N PHE A 22 13.72 6.94 -2.12
CA PHE A 22 13.03 5.78 -2.71
C PHE A 22 11.97 5.18 -1.78
N TYR A 23 12.23 5.14 -0.49
CA TYR A 23 11.26 4.68 0.50
C TYR A 23 9.97 5.53 0.47
N HIS A 24 10.11 6.86 0.56
CA HIS A 24 8.95 7.77 0.53
C HIS A 24 8.24 7.75 -0.83
N SER A 25 8.98 7.73 -1.94
CA SER A 25 8.39 7.62 -3.28
C SER A 25 7.65 6.30 -3.47
N THR A 26 8.16 5.18 -2.93
CA THR A 26 7.49 3.87 -3.01
C THR A 26 6.18 3.87 -2.22
N ILE A 27 6.14 4.51 -1.05
CA ILE A 27 4.91 4.63 -0.26
C ILE A 27 3.85 5.42 -1.04
N ALA A 28 4.22 6.59 -1.57
CA ALA A 28 3.30 7.40 -2.37
C ALA A 28 2.81 6.63 -3.60
N TRP A 29 3.75 5.95 -4.27
CA TRP A 29 3.48 5.11 -5.43
C TRP A 29 2.45 4.02 -5.17
N ILE A 30 2.57 3.29 -4.04
CA ILE A 30 1.61 2.27 -3.65
C ILE A 30 0.21 2.88 -3.46
N HIS A 31 0.09 3.97 -2.69
CA HIS A 31 -1.20 4.60 -2.41
C HIS A 31 -1.87 5.13 -3.69
N HIS A 32 -1.12 5.86 -4.52
CA HIS A 32 -1.66 6.41 -5.75
C HIS A 32 -1.99 5.32 -6.79
N SER A 33 -1.24 4.22 -6.82
CA SER A 33 -1.59 3.05 -7.65
C SER A 33 -2.90 2.39 -7.20
N LEU A 34 -3.19 2.33 -5.89
CA LEU A 34 -4.48 1.83 -5.39
C LEU A 34 -5.64 2.75 -5.82
N ILE A 35 -5.43 4.08 -5.77
CA ILE A 35 -6.40 5.05 -6.27
C ILE A 35 -6.64 4.83 -7.77
N LEU A 36 -5.57 4.75 -8.57
CA LEU A 36 -5.70 4.59 -10.02
C LEU A 36 -6.45 3.29 -10.38
N GLN A 37 -6.17 2.20 -9.68
CA GLN A 37 -6.91 0.94 -9.81
C GLN A 37 -8.40 1.11 -9.44
N ALA A 38 -8.71 1.84 -8.37
CA ALA A 38 -10.09 2.10 -7.98
C ALA A 38 -10.84 2.97 -9.00
N ILE A 39 -10.18 4.00 -9.55
CA ILE A 39 -10.74 4.85 -10.62
C ILE A 39 -10.99 4.02 -11.87
N GLU A 40 -10.03 3.20 -12.30
CA GLU A 40 -10.18 2.32 -13.47
C GLU A 40 -11.41 1.41 -13.33
N ARG A 41 -11.57 0.79 -12.15
CA ARG A 41 -12.72 -0.07 -11.84
C ARG A 41 -14.03 0.71 -11.86
N TYR A 42 -14.05 1.89 -11.26
CA TYR A 42 -15.21 2.77 -11.28
C TYR A 42 -15.60 3.17 -12.70
N CYS A 43 -14.64 3.60 -13.53
CA CYS A 43 -14.88 3.94 -14.93
C CYS A 43 -15.42 2.74 -15.71
N LYS A 44 -14.86 1.54 -15.52
CA LYS A 44 -15.31 0.32 -16.18
C LYS A 44 -16.74 -0.06 -15.80
N ILE A 45 -17.08 0.01 -14.51
CA ILE A 45 -18.42 -0.30 -14.00
C ILE A 45 -19.45 0.70 -14.54
N ARG A 46 -19.13 2.01 -14.53
CA ARG A 46 -19.99 3.07 -15.07
C ARG A 46 -19.91 3.22 -16.59
N ARG A 47 -19.12 2.41 -17.29
CA ARG A 47 -18.86 2.50 -18.74
C ARG A 47 -18.39 3.89 -19.20
N LEU A 48 -17.62 4.57 -18.37
CA LEU A 48 -16.96 5.84 -18.72
C LEU A 48 -15.77 5.57 -19.65
N LYS A 49 -15.68 6.31 -20.76
CA LYS A 49 -14.64 6.13 -21.79
C LYS A 49 -13.24 6.61 -21.36
N LEU A 50 -13.09 7.20 -20.17
CA LEU A 50 -11.85 7.86 -19.74
C LEU A 50 -10.64 6.90 -19.71
N LEU A 51 -10.81 5.70 -19.13
CA LEU A 51 -9.74 4.71 -18.91
C LEU A 51 -9.99 3.39 -19.64
N GLN A 52 -10.74 3.42 -20.74
CA GLN A 52 -11.15 2.20 -21.43
C GLN A 52 -10.07 1.64 -22.36
N THR A 53 -9.15 2.48 -22.85
CA THR A 53 -8.07 2.07 -23.75
C THR A 53 -6.78 1.81 -22.99
N ARG A 54 -6.04 0.76 -23.38
CA ARG A 54 -4.74 0.41 -22.78
C ARG A 54 -3.74 1.56 -22.84
N THR A 55 -3.72 2.30 -23.94
CA THR A 55 -2.82 3.46 -24.12
C THR A 55 -3.09 4.54 -23.06
N ARG A 56 -4.36 4.88 -22.80
CA ARG A 56 -4.70 5.86 -21.77
C ARG A 56 -4.32 5.36 -20.39
N GLN A 57 -4.61 4.09 -20.07
CA GLN A 57 -4.20 3.50 -18.80
C GLN A 57 -2.69 3.61 -18.60
N LEU A 58 -1.90 3.28 -19.63
CA LEU A 58 -0.45 3.41 -19.57
C LEU A 58 -0.01 4.87 -19.38
N CYS A 59 -0.62 5.84 -20.07
CA CYS A 59 -0.36 7.26 -19.85
C CYS A 59 -0.61 7.69 -18.40
N PHE A 60 -1.75 7.29 -17.81
CA PHE A 60 -2.05 7.60 -16.41
C PHE A 60 -1.06 6.95 -15.43
N ILE A 61 -0.63 5.72 -15.70
CA ILE A 61 0.40 5.05 -14.88
C ILE A 61 1.72 5.82 -14.96
N LEU A 62 2.17 6.20 -16.16
CA LEU A 62 3.41 6.97 -16.33
C LEU A 62 3.34 8.35 -15.68
N LEU A 63 2.20 9.04 -15.81
CA LEU A 63 1.96 10.31 -15.12
C LEU A 63 1.97 10.17 -13.61
N GLN A 64 1.36 9.10 -13.08
CA GLN A 64 1.40 8.77 -11.66
C GLN A 64 2.85 8.59 -11.19
N TRP A 65 3.64 7.81 -11.91
CA TRP A 65 5.05 7.58 -11.54
C TRP A 65 5.85 8.87 -11.55
N LEU A 66 5.72 9.69 -12.60
CA LEU A 66 6.38 10.98 -12.68
C LEU A 66 5.97 11.89 -11.51
N PHE A 67 4.69 11.91 -11.16
CA PHE A 67 4.20 12.65 -10.01
C PHE A 67 4.81 12.15 -8.70
N ASP A 68 4.85 10.85 -8.45
CA ASP A 68 5.33 10.25 -7.20
C ASP A 68 6.82 10.51 -6.94
N PHE A 69 7.64 10.44 -7.99
CA PHE A 69 9.06 10.75 -7.89
C PHE A 69 9.29 12.26 -7.76
N THR A 70 8.59 13.08 -8.56
CA THR A 70 8.77 14.55 -8.54
C THR A 70 8.26 15.15 -7.23
N PHE A 71 7.20 14.61 -6.64
CA PHE A 71 6.59 15.08 -5.40
C PHE A 71 7.53 14.99 -4.19
N VAL A 72 8.35 13.94 -4.10
CA VAL A 72 9.29 13.74 -2.98
C VAL A 72 10.59 14.55 -3.19
N LEU A 73 10.87 14.97 -4.43
CA LEU A 73 12.10 15.65 -4.82
C LEU A 73 12.40 16.92 -4.00
N PRO A 74 11.44 17.82 -3.68
CA PRO A 74 11.73 18.99 -2.83
C PRO A 74 12.26 18.62 -1.44
N VAL A 75 11.76 17.53 -0.85
CA VAL A 75 12.22 17.06 0.47
C VAL A 75 13.64 16.49 0.38
N PHE A 76 13.95 15.83 -0.73
CA PHE A 76 15.31 15.35 -1.01
C PHE A 76 16.29 16.52 -1.22
N LEU A 77 15.93 17.52 -2.03
CA LEU A 77 16.80 18.66 -2.36
C LEU A 77 17.06 19.58 -1.15
N THR A 78 16.15 19.63 -0.18
CA THR A 78 16.33 20.42 1.05
C THR A 78 17.30 19.78 2.06
N GLY A 79 17.84 18.58 1.77
CA GLY A 79 18.79 17.90 2.67
C GLY A 79 18.16 17.44 3.99
N ASN A 80 16.83 17.34 4.03
CA ASN A 80 16.09 16.92 5.23
C ASN A 80 16.01 15.40 5.40
N MET A 81 16.55 14.62 4.46
CA MET A 81 16.68 13.17 4.61
C MET A 81 17.90 12.88 5.49
N LYS A 82 17.69 12.34 6.69
CA LYS A 82 18.76 12.11 7.66
C LYS A 82 18.72 10.70 8.22
N LYS A 83 19.89 10.26 8.69
CA LYS A 83 20.07 8.96 9.32
C LYS A 83 19.65 9.03 10.78
N LEU A 84 18.75 8.14 11.19
CA LEU A 84 18.44 7.90 12.60
C LEU A 84 19.61 7.14 13.23
N THR A 85 20.14 7.65 14.35
CA THR A 85 21.28 7.05 15.07
C THR A 85 21.04 5.61 15.54
N ILE A 86 19.78 5.23 15.79
CA ILE A 86 19.46 4.01 16.53
C ILE A 86 19.50 2.74 15.67
N ASP A 87 19.29 2.82 14.35
CA ASP A 87 19.14 1.61 13.49
C ASP A 87 19.66 1.77 12.05
N ASN A 88 20.52 2.76 11.77
CA ASN A 88 20.93 3.11 10.38
C ASN A 88 19.74 3.35 9.42
N PHE A 89 18.55 3.62 9.95
CA PHE A 89 17.35 3.88 9.18
C PHE A 89 17.38 5.31 8.66
N CYS A 90 16.95 5.50 7.42
CA CYS A 90 17.03 6.78 6.73
C CYS A 90 15.62 7.31 6.53
N PHE A 91 15.36 8.49 7.10
CA PHE A 91 14.02 9.06 7.14
C PHE A 91 14.06 10.59 7.04
N VAL A 92 12.90 11.19 6.75
CA VAL A 92 12.78 12.65 6.81
C VAL A 92 12.95 13.11 8.25
N SER A 93 13.80 14.12 8.42
CA SER A 93 14.04 14.79 9.68
C SER A 93 12.73 15.32 10.25
N LEU A 94 12.35 14.85 11.44
CA LEU A 94 11.14 15.29 12.14
C LEU A 94 11.19 16.76 12.57
N ASN A 95 12.38 17.38 12.55
CA ASN A 95 12.57 18.81 12.84
C ASN A 95 11.85 19.72 11.85
N THR A 96 11.61 19.25 10.62
CA THR A 96 10.88 20.00 9.59
C THR A 96 9.43 19.51 9.52
N ILE A 97 8.68 19.77 10.59
CA ILE A 97 7.27 19.43 10.76
C ILE A 97 6.42 19.72 9.49
N PRO A 98 6.55 20.89 8.83
CA PRO A 98 5.77 21.17 7.61
C PRO A 98 6.04 20.19 6.46
N LEU A 99 7.28 19.71 6.29
CA LEU A 99 7.63 18.74 5.25
C LEU A 99 7.05 17.37 5.55
N VAL A 100 7.04 16.98 6.83
CA VAL A 100 6.43 15.71 7.25
C VAL A 100 4.93 15.73 7.00
N PHE A 101 4.24 16.83 7.35
CA PHE A 101 2.81 16.98 7.04
C PHE A 101 2.52 17.10 5.56
N TYR A 102 3.40 17.72 4.78
CA TYR A 102 3.29 17.76 3.32
C TYR A 102 3.33 16.34 2.73
N LEU A 103 4.32 15.54 3.12
CA LEU A 103 4.45 14.15 2.68
C LEU A 103 3.26 13.31 3.14
N ALA A 104 2.93 13.32 4.43
CA ALA A 104 1.82 12.53 4.97
C ALA A 104 0.46 12.99 4.42
N GLY A 105 0.26 14.28 4.23
CA GLY A 105 -0.99 14.85 3.72
C GLY A 105 -1.28 14.39 2.30
N ILE A 106 -0.31 14.53 1.39
CA ILE A 106 -0.53 14.20 -0.02
C ILE A 106 -0.44 12.71 -0.27
N SER A 107 0.57 12.01 0.29
CA SER A 107 0.74 10.57 0.02
C SER A 107 -0.31 9.69 0.72
N PHE A 108 -0.75 10.07 1.93
CA PHE A 108 -1.59 9.23 2.77
C PHE A 108 -3.01 9.80 2.95
N LEU A 109 -3.16 10.97 3.60
CA LEU A 109 -4.50 11.48 3.95
C LEU A 109 -5.37 11.77 2.71
N LEU A 110 -4.81 12.43 1.71
CA LEU A 110 -5.51 12.74 0.47
C LEU A 110 -5.87 11.46 -0.29
N SER A 111 -4.93 10.51 -0.35
CA SER A 111 -5.13 9.20 -0.96
C SER A 111 -6.30 8.43 -0.35
N ASP A 112 -6.36 8.40 0.99
CA ASP A 112 -7.41 7.72 1.74
C ASP A 112 -8.78 8.35 1.54
N ILE A 113 -8.84 9.68 1.52
CA ILE A 113 -10.09 10.42 1.27
C ILE A 113 -10.60 10.09 -0.13
N ILE A 114 -9.73 10.19 -1.15
CA ILE A 114 -10.09 9.92 -2.54
C ILE A 114 -10.59 8.47 -2.69
N LEU A 115 -9.86 7.50 -2.13
CA LEU A 115 -10.24 6.10 -2.22
C LEU A 115 -11.58 5.81 -1.53
N SER A 116 -11.79 6.39 -0.34
CA SER A 116 -13.04 6.27 0.41
C SER A 116 -14.23 6.83 -0.37
N VAL A 117 -14.05 7.96 -1.04
CA VAL A 117 -15.07 8.57 -1.91
C VAL A 117 -15.38 7.65 -3.10
N ILE A 118 -14.36 7.16 -3.81
CA ILE A 118 -14.55 6.24 -4.95
C ILE A 118 -15.30 4.99 -4.51
N TYR A 119 -14.91 4.40 -3.38
CA TYR A 119 -15.58 3.22 -2.84
C TYR A 119 -17.06 3.48 -2.53
N LYS A 120 -17.37 4.58 -1.83
CA LYS A 120 -18.76 4.96 -1.52
C LYS A 120 -19.58 5.16 -2.80
N LEU A 121 -19.03 5.84 -3.81
CA LEU A 121 -19.69 6.03 -5.11
C LEU A 121 -19.95 4.70 -5.82
N LEU A 122 -18.97 3.80 -5.78
CA LEU A 122 -19.05 2.49 -6.42
C LEU A 122 -20.10 1.59 -5.77
N VAL A 123 -20.12 1.51 -4.43
CA VAL A 123 -21.13 0.75 -3.68
C VAL A 123 -22.54 1.27 -3.95
N ARG A 124 -22.73 2.60 -3.92
CA ARG A 124 -24.03 3.22 -4.25
C ARG A 124 -24.50 2.84 -5.65
N TYR A 125 -23.63 3.00 -6.64
CA TYR A 125 -23.95 2.67 -8.02
C TYR A 125 -24.30 1.18 -8.19
N VAL A 126 -23.53 0.28 -7.55
CA VAL A 126 -23.82 -1.15 -7.67
C VAL A 126 -25.16 -1.51 -7.02
N ARG A 127 -25.50 -0.90 -5.88
CA ARG A 127 -26.79 -1.12 -5.23
C ARG A 127 -27.95 -0.71 -6.15
N GLU A 128 -27.87 0.47 -6.77
CA GLU A 128 -28.88 0.97 -7.71
C GLU A 128 -29.06 0.07 -8.94
N VAL A 129 -27.94 -0.34 -9.55
CA VAL A 129 -27.97 -1.14 -10.78
C VAL A 129 -28.34 -2.60 -10.50
N SER A 130 -27.97 -3.15 -9.34
CA SER A 130 -28.26 -4.55 -9.00
C SER A 130 -29.75 -4.89 -8.99
N LEU A 131 -30.62 -3.88 -8.80
CA LEU A 131 -32.07 -4.01 -8.81
C LEU A 131 -32.66 -4.06 -10.23
N ARG A 132 -31.91 -3.67 -11.26
CA ARG A 132 -32.43 -3.41 -12.62
C ARG A 132 -31.87 -4.32 -13.71
N VAL A 133 -30.90 -5.19 -13.42
CA VAL A 133 -30.17 -5.91 -14.47
C VAL A 133 -30.20 -7.43 -14.30
N ASN A 134 -30.27 -8.13 -15.44
CA ASN A 134 -30.21 -9.58 -15.59
C ASN A 134 -29.04 -10.25 -14.82
N GLY A 135 -29.26 -11.49 -14.40
CA GLY A 135 -28.34 -12.28 -13.56
C GLY A 135 -26.89 -12.36 -14.07
N ASN A 136 -26.66 -12.47 -15.38
CA ASN A 136 -25.30 -12.55 -15.94
C ASN A 136 -24.49 -11.26 -15.74
N TYR A 137 -25.13 -10.10 -15.88
CA TYR A 137 -24.49 -8.82 -15.61
C TYR A 137 -24.25 -8.64 -14.11
N ARG A 138 -25.20 -9.09 -13.28
CA ARG A 138 -25.06 -9.09 -11.82
C ARG A 138 -23.84 -9.88 -11.35
N LEU A 139 -23.57 -11.06 -11.94
CA LEU A 139 -22.37 -11.86 -11.64
C LEU A 139 -21.08 -11.13 -12.02
N LYS A 140 -21.03 -10.49 -13.20
CA LYS A 140 -19.86 -9.69 -13.62
C LYS A 140 -19.62 -8.53 -12.66
N MET A 141 -20.69 -7.83 -12.27
CA MET A 141 -20.64 -6.70 -11.36
C MET A 141 -20.20 -7.11 -9.94
N GLN A 142 -20.68 -8.26 -9.44
CA GLN A 142 -20.22 -8.83 -8.17
C GLN A 142 -18.72 -9.16 -8.17
N ARG A 143 -18.18 -9.64 -9.29
CA ARG A 143 -16.73 -9.90 -9.41
C ARG A 143 -15.93 -8.60 -9.35
N ASP A 144 -16.35 -7.55 -10.07
CA ASP A 144 -15.67 -6.25 -10.02
C ASP A 144 -15.82 -5.60 -8.63
N LEU A 145 -16.98 -5.70 -7.98
CA LEU A 145 -17.17 -5.30 -6.58
C LEU A 145 -16.22 -6.01 -5.62
N THR A 146 -16.08 -7.32 -5.78
CA THR A 146 -15.17 -8.12 -4.95
C THR A 146 -13.73 -7.65 -5.13
N MET A 147 -13.33 -7.25 -6.34
CA MET A 147 -12.02 -6.65 -6.58
C MET A 147 -11.86 -5.30 -5.86
N VAL A 148 -12.86 -4.43 -5.90
CA VAL A 148 -12.77 -3.14 -5.20
C VAL A 148 -12.78 -3.32 -3.68
N HIS A 149 -13.56 -4.26 -3.15
CA HIS A 149 -13.54 -4.60 -1.72
C HIS A 149 -12.12 -5.01 -1.26
N ARG A 150 -11.39 -5.73 -2.11
CA ARG A 150 -9.99 -6.11 -1.81
C ARG A 150 -9.05 -4.92 -1.81
N ILE A 151 -9.22 -3.98 -2.74
CA ILE A 151 -8.46 -2.71 -2.75
C ILE A 151 -8.72 -1.93 -1.46
N VAL A 152 -9.98 -1.89 -1.01
CA VAL A 152 -10.37 -1.22 0.24
C VAL A 152 -9.80 -1.94 1.45
N LEU A 153 -9.79 -3.28 1.49
CA LEU A 153 -9.15 -4.03 2.58
C LEU A 153 -7.65 -3.73 2.68
N ILE A 154 -6.95 -3.69 1.54
CA ILE A 154 -5.53 -3.30 1.49
C ILE A 154 -5.37 -1.86 2.01
N ASN A 155 -6.25 -0.94 1.60
CA ASN A 155 -6.18 0.44 2.06
C ASN A 155 -6.46 0.58 3.56
N VAL A 156 -7.49 -0.08 4.08
CA VAL A 156 -7.81 -0.08 5.52
C VAL A 156 -6.60 -0.57 6.32
N GLN A 157 -5.91 -1.60 5.85
CA GLN A 157 -4.68 -2.06 6.48
C GLN A 157 -3.57 -0.98 6.44
N LEU A 158 -3.38 -0.30 5.31
CA LEU A 158 -2.46 0.84 5.22
C LEU A 158 -2.85 1.96 6.20
N VAL A 159 -4.15 2.25 6.37
CA VAL A 159 -4.66 3.24 7.34
C VAL A 159 -4.39 2.82 8.78
N VAL A 160 -4.70 1.56 9.13
CA VAL A 160 -4.49 1.03 10.48
C VAL A 160 -3.02 1.11 10.88
N VAL A 161 -2.09 0.98 9.93
CA VAL A 161 -0.66 1.12 10.21
C VAL A 161 -0.16 2.57 10.11
N GLY A 162 -0.67 3.35 9.16
CA GLY A 162 -0.28 4.74 8.94
C GLY A 162 -0.78 5.69 10.04
N PHE A 163 -1.95 5.42 10.61
CA PHE A 163 -2.55 6.27 11.64
C PHE A 163 -1.73 6.31 12.95
N PRO A 164 -1.24 5.18 13.52
CA PRO A 164 -0.28 5.18 14.61
C PRO A 164 0.98 6.00 14.32
N VAL A 165 1.51 5.91 13.10
CA VAL A 165 2.70 6.67 12.67
C VAL A 165 2.40 8.17 12.66
N LEU A 166 1.23 8.57 12.16
CA LEU A 166 0.80 9.96 12.13
C LEU A 166 0.56 10.53 13.53
N ILE A 167 -0.10 9.76 14.42
CA ILE A 167 -0.23 10.11 15.84
C ILE A 167 1.15 10.31 16.46
N PHE A 168 2.07 9.39 16.20
CA PHE A 168 3.41 9.46 16.75
C PHE A 168 4.16 10.70 16.29
N ILE A 169 4.11 11.03 14.99
CA ILE A 169 4.67 12.27 14.44
C ILE A 169 4.07 13.49 15.15
N ILE A 170 2.75 13.56 15.31
CA ILE A 170 2.08 14.66 16.01
C ILE A 170 2.54 14.76 17.47
N LEU A 171 2.60 13.64 18.18
CA LEU A 171 3.06 13.60 19.57
C LEU A 171 4.51 14.08 19.69
N THR A 172 5.39 13.68 18.77
CA THR A 172 6.79 14.14 18.74
C THR A 172 6.93 15.61 18.37
N ALA A 173 6.02 16.15 17.56
CA ALA A 173 5.97 17.56 17.23
C ALA A 173 5.53 18.42 18.44
N ILE A 174 4.64 17.89 19.29
CA ILE A 174 4.16 18.58 20.50
C ILE A 174 5.13 18.40 21.68
N ARG A 175 5.68 17.20 21.87
CA ARG A 175 6.58 16.86 22.96
C ARG A 175 7.88 16.27 22.39
N THR A 176 8.89 17.13 22.30
CA THR A 176 10.22 16.78 21.77
C THR A 176 10.94 15.73 22.59
N ASP A 177 10.58 15.59 23.86
CA ASP A 177 11.28 14.73 24.83
C ASP A 177 10.77 13.28 24.80
N LEU A 178 9.74 13.00 23.97
CA LEU A 178 9.02 11.73 23.93
C LEU A 178 9.60 10.69 22.97
N LEU A 179 10.84 10.89 22.47
CA LEU A 179 11.50 9.92 21.59
C LEU A 179 12.58 9.08 22.32
N PRO A 180 12.25 8.29 23.36
CA PRO A 180 13.21 7.34 23.88
C PRO A 180 13.51 6.28 22.82
N ASN A 181 14.73 5.73 22.83
CA ASN A 181 15.25 4.85 21.78
C ASN A 181 14.33 3.66 21.46
N ASN A 182 13.60 3.14 22.46
CA ASN A 182 12.69 2.02 22.28
C ASN A 182 11.44 2.38 21.45
N THR A 183 10.92 3.61 21.58
CA THR A 183 9.73 4.02 20.83
C THR A 183 10.04 4.24 19.35
N ALA A 184 11.24 4.74 19.05
CA ALA A 184 11.73 4.86 17.67
C ALA A 184 11.83 3.48 16.98
N ARG A 185 12.34 2.46 17.69
CA ARG A 185 12.40 1.07 17.18
C ARG A 185 11.03 0.50 16.88
N ILE A 186 10.08 0.67 17.80
CA ILE A 186 8.69 0.22 17.61
C ILE A 186 8.09 0.90 16.38
N LEU A 187 8.31 2.21 16.21
CA LEU A 187 7.82 2.93 15.03
C LEU A 187 8.40 2.35 13.73
N ILE A 188 9.71 2.10 13.67
CA ILE A 188 10.36 1.54 12.48
C ILE A 188 9.78 0.15 12.16
N MET A 189 9.55 -0.70 13.17
CA MET A 189 8.90 -1.99 12.96
C MET A 189 7.48 -1.84 12.41
N ILE A 190 6.69 -0.92 12.99
CA ILE A 190 5.34 -0.60 12.53
C ILE A 190 5.37 -0.12 11.09
N MET A 191 6.28 0.79 10.73
CA MET A 191 6.39 1.38 9.39
C MET A 191 6.79 0.38 8.29
N ASN A 192 7.53 -0.67 8.64
CA ASN A 192 7.94 -1.71 7.68
C ASN A 192 6.90 -2.84 7.55
N SER A 193 6.06 -3.05 8.57
CA SER A 193 5.03 -4.09 8.58
C SER A 193 3.99 -4.04 7.44
N PRO A 194 3.57 -2.88 6.87
CA PRO A 194 2.50 -2.82 5.88
C PRO A 194 2.86 -3.56 4.60
N LEU A 195 4.12 -3.48 4.16
CA LEU A 195 4.58 -4.14 2.93
C LEU A 195 4.49 -5.65 3.07
N SER A 196 4.97 -6.19 4.19
CA SER A 196 4.89 -7.63 4.47
C SER A 196 3.45 -8.11 4.56
N VAL A 197 2.59 -7.38 5.29
CA VAL A 197 1.18 -7.75 5.43
C VAL A 197 0.43 -7.57 4.11
N MET A 198 0.73 -6.53 3.32
CA MET A 198 0.15 -6.32 1.99
C MET A 198 0.47 -7.48 1.05
N LEU A 199 1.71 -8.00 1.05
CA LEU A 199 2.08 -9.18 0.26
C LEU A 199 1.31 -10.43 0.72
N LEU A 200 1.17 -10.63 2.03
CA LEU A 200 0.39 -11.73 2.58
C LEU A 200 -1.10 -11.62 2.19
N ILE A 201 -1.67 -10.43 2.26
CA ILE A 201 -3.05 -10.16 1.85
C ILE A 201 -3.21 -10.40 0.35
N LEU A 202 -2.34 -9.83 -0.49
CA LEU A 202 -2.39 -10.03 -1.93
C LEU A 202 -2.30 -11.53 -2.30
N PHE A 203 -1.43 -12.28 -1.62
CA PHE A 203 -1.31 -13.72 -1.78
C PHE A 203 -2.60 -14.46 -1.39
N TRP A 204 -3.18 -14.15 -0.23
CA TRP A 204 -4.40 -14.78 0.27
C TRP A 204 -5.63 -14.44 -0.57
N ILE A 205 -5.73 -13.18 -0.97
CA ILE A 205 -6.88 -12.63 -1.65
C ILE A 205 -6.89 -13.01 -3.13
N THR A 206 -5.75 -13.16 -3.79
CA THR A 206 -5.68 -13.32 -5.25
C THR A 206 -5.73 -14.80 -5.66
N PRO A 207 -6.91 -15.35 -6.04
CA PRO A 207 -7.05 -16.78 -6.30
C PRO A 207 -6.30 -17.23 -7.56
N SER A 208 -6.01 -16.33 -8.50
CA SER A 208 -5.19 -16.64 -9.67
C SER A 208 -3.74 -16.88 -9.29
N LEU A 209 -3.18 -16.04 -8.41
CA LEU A 209 -1.82 -16.18 -7.90
C LEU A 209 -1.67 -17.48 -7.10
N ARG A 210 -2.64 -17.75 -6.20
CA ARG A 210 -2.66 -18.98 -5.41
C ARG A 210 -2.72 -20.23 -6.29
N ARG A 211 -3.58 -20.24 -7.32
CA ARG A 211 -3.69 -21.37 -8.26
C ARG A 211 -2.39 -21.59 -9.02
N CYS A 212 -1.82 -20.54 -9.61
CA CYS A 212 -0.56 -20.63 -10.34
C CYS A 212 0.59 -21.17 -9.46
N LEU A 213 0.67 -20.74 -8.19
CA LEU A 213 1.69 -21.25 -7.27
C LEU A 213 1.45 -22.71 -6.88
N ILE A 214 0.20 -23.12 -6.66
CA ILE A 214 -0.13 -24.53 -6.42
C ILE A 214 0.22 -25.39 -7.63
N ASP A 215 -0.10 -24.92 -8.84
CA ASP A 215 0.18 -25.63 -10.09
C ASP A 215 1.69 -25.79 -10.30
N ASN A 216 2.47 -24.71 -10.15
CA ASN A 216 3.93 -24.75 -10.24
C ASN A 216 4.56 -25.63 -9.15
N TRP A 217 4.04 -25.59 -7.92
CA TRP A 217 4.50 -26.44 -6.83
C TRP A 217 4.24 -27.93 -7.09
N ASN A 218 3.07 -28.25 -7.66
CA ASN A 218 2.74 -29.61 -8.05
C ASN A 218 3.64 -30.11 -9.19
N GLN A 219 3.95 -29.27 -10.17
CA GLN A 219 4.93 -29.57 -11.22
C GLN A 219 6.33 -29.79 -10.63
N LEU A 220 6.79 -28.92 -9.72
CA LEU A 220 8.08 -29.06 -9.06
C LEU A 220 8.17 -30.37 -8.26
N LYS A 221 7.11 -30.72 -7.53
CA LYS A 221 7.03 -32.01 -6.80
C LYS A 221 7.14 -33.22 -7.74
N GLN A 222 6.53 -33.14 -8.92
CA GLN A 222 6.65 -34.18 -9.94
C GLN A 222 8.08 -34.28 -10.47
N LEU A 223 8.74 -33.15 -10.77
CA LEU A 223 10.12 -33.11 -11.25
C LEU A 223 11.13 -33.61 -10.22
N LEU A 224 10.91 -33.31 -8.94
CA LEU A 224 11.78 -33.76 -7.85
C LEU A 224 11.58 -35.23 -7.48
N GLY A 225 10.71 -35.97 -8.17
CA GLY A 225 10.45 -37.38 -7.87
C GLY A 225 9.92 -37.61 -6.46
N ILE A 226 9.34 -36.58 -5.83
CA ILE A 226 8.71 -36.68 -4.51
C ILE A 226 7.40 -37.45 -4.71
N ASN A 227 7.54 -38.77 -4.70
CA ASN A 227 6.52 -39.72 -5.07
C ASN A 227 5.29 -39.54 -4.16
N LYS A 228 4.12 -39.33 -4.77
CA LYS A 228 2.83 -39.10 -4.10
C LYS A 228 2.25 -40.37 -3.46
N ASN A 229 2.98 -41.48 -3.47
CA ASN A 229 2.54 -42.80 -3.02
C ASN A 229 2.45 -42.98 -1.50
N ARG A 230 2.32 -41.92 -0.69
CA ARG A 230 2.16 -42.08 0.77
C ARG A 230 1.23 -41.10 1.49
N VAL A 231 0.33 -40.41 0.77
CA VAL A 231 -0.78 -39.71 1.45
C VAL A 231 -2.08 -40.03 0.73
N GLN A 232 -2.68 -41.15 1.12
CA GLN A 232 -4.10 -41.39 0.86
C GLN A 232 -4.93 -40.32 1.60
N PRO A 233 -5.96 -39.74 0.97
CA PRO A 233 -6.89 -38.87 1.68
C PRO A 233 -7.68 -39.69 2.71
N LEU A 234 -7.41 -39.47 3.99
CA LEU A 234 -8.10 -40.09 5.13
C LEU A 234 -9.52 -39.53 5.37
N PHE A 235 -10.10 -38.82 4.40
CA PHE A 235 -11.45 -38.28 4.48
C PHE A 235 -12.25 -38.64 3.22
N SER A 236 -12.51 -39.93 3.05
CA SER A 236 -13.66 -40.40 2.29
C SER A 236 -14.40 -41.45 3.11
N ASN A 237 -15.24 -40.99 4.03
CA ASN A 237 -16.54 -41.62 4.33
C ASN A 237 -17.19 -40.88 5.49
N HIS A 238 -18.20 -40.08 5.18
CA HIS A 238 -19.55 -40.27 5.72
C HIS A 238 -20.52 -39.43 4.91
N ARG A 239 -21.10 -40.08 3.90
CA ARG A 239 -22.48 -39.80 3.49
C ARG A 239 -23.37 -40.65 4.40
N TYR A 240 -24.16 -40.00 5.23
CA TYR A 240 -25.56 -40.33 5.49
C TYR A 240 -26.30 -39.00 5.63
#